data_AF-A0A4S4KH27-F1
#
_entry.id   AF-A0A4S4KH27-F1
#
_cell.length_a   1.000
_cell.length_b   1.000
_cell.length_c   1.000
_cell.angle_alpha   90.00
_cell.angle_beta   90.00
_cell.angle_gamma   90.00
#
_symmetry.space_group_name_H-M   'P 1'
#
loop_
_entity.id
_entity.type
_entity.pdbx_description
1 polymer ?
#
loop_
_entity_poly.entity_id
_entity_poly.type
_entity_poly.pdbx_seq_one_letter_code
_entity_poly.pdbx_strand_id
1 'polypeptide(L)'
;MRKHANIKPEIAWSHLRKNWAPGYENILSRGHDIYDPGNTLQKLVFLWLAVPWLQAELDAYKEEFNSSKRRADKNKVLPRGIPDLITAKPELHGTVDFKVDVSQDVFDAMETKFAPQDNPVFQLVPPLFHEMAEDYYAAIGRPTVTHATFWEVYQALLSEILQHDDVPDMENIPQSDAHVYDGDAPAVALIPDLQDLDFGEHVAGPGGFYYMGGLQNPNYPDRAYELEAELEAEGMEEEEEEEEFEYTDEE
;
A
#
# COMPACT_ATOMS: atom_id res chain seq x y z
N MET A 1 12.57 -12.64 -20.78
CA MET A 1 11.11 -12.46 -20.90
C MET A 1 10.46 -12.66 -19.54
N ARG A 2 10.03 -11.59 -18.86
CA ARG A 2 9.16 -11.70 -17.67
C ARG A 2 7.72 -11.67 -18.18
N LYS A 3 6.98 -12.76 -17.96
CA LYS A 3 5.67 -13.01 -18.60
C LYS A 3 4.54 -12.14 -18.06
N HIS A 4 4.69 -11.50 -16.90
CA HIS A 4 3.77 -10.47 -16.41
C HIS A 4 4.56 -9.43 -15.61
N ALA A 5 4.29 -8.15 -15.85
CA ALA A 5 4.82 -7.06 -15.05
C ALA A 5 3.79 -6.70 -13.98
N ASN A 6 4.22 -6.60 -12.72
CA ASN A 6 3.35 -6.22 -11.62
C ASN A 6 2.71 -4.85 -11.90
N ILE A 7 1.42 -4.72 -11.61
CA ILE A 7 0.73 -3.43 -11.73
C ILE A 7 1.22 -2.45 -10.65
N LYS A 8 1.02 -1.14 -10.85
CA LYS A 8 1.52 -0.10 -9.94
C LYS A 8 1.12 -0.33 -8.46
N PRO A 9 -0.13 -0.73 -8.13
CA PRO A 9 -0.49 -1.08 -6.76
C PRO A 9 0.36 -2.20 -6.18
N GLU A 10 0.56 -3.31 -6.92
CA GLU A 10 1.38 -4.44 -6.48
C GLU A 10 2.84 -4.07 -6.28
N ILE A 11 3.39 -3.21 -7.14
CA ILE A 11 4.74 -2.67 -6.96
C ILE A 11 4.81 -1.85 -5.66
N ALA A 12 3.82 -0.99 -5.40
CA ALA A 12 3.77 -0.21 -4.16
C ALA A 12 3.69 -1.11 -2.92
N TRP A 13 2.84 -2.15 -2.94
CA TRP A 13 2.79 -3.17 -1.89
C TRP A 13 4.13 -3.89 -1.70
N SER A 14 4.82 -4.22 -2.79
CA SER A 14 6.16 -4.82 -2.73
C SER A 14 7.18 -3.90 -2.04
N HIS A 15 7.14 -2.59 -2.32
CA HIS A 15 8.00 -1.62 -1.66
C HIS A 15 7.68 -1.46 -0.18
N LEU A 16 6.39 -1.38 0.18
CA LEU A 16 5.95 -1.33 1.57
C LEU A 16 6.46 -2.55 2.36
N ARG A 17 6.29 -3.75 1.81
CA ARG A 17 6.76 -5.01 2.43
C ARG A 17 8.28 -5.10 2.55
N LYS A 18 9.05 -4.47 1.66
CA LYS A 18 10.53 -4.52 1.70
C LYS A 18 11.16 -3.45 2.59
N ASN A 19 10.53 -2.28 2.67
CA ASN A 19 11.16 -1.11 3.28
C ASN A 19 10.55 -0.74 4.64
N TRP A 20 9.23 -0.86 4.78
CA TRP A 20 8.50 -0.47 5.99
C TRP A 20 8.31 -1.67 6.92
N ALA A 21 7.76 -2.78 6.39
CA ALA A 21 7.39 -3.94 7.20
C ALA A 21 8.53 -4.55 8.06
N PRO A 22 9.78 -4.70 7.58
CA PRO A 22 10.83 -5.32 8.37
C PRO A 22 11.13 -4.59 9.68
N GLY A 23 10.94 -3.26 9.73
CA GLY A 23 11.12 -2.48 10.95
C GLY A 23 10.14 -2.91 12.06
N TYR A 24 8.86 -3.05 11.70
CA TYR A 24 7.80 -3.46 12.62
C TYR A 24 7.85 -4.96 12.90
N GLU A 25 8.15 -5.80 11.91
CA GLU A 25 8.36 -7.24 12.12
C GLU A 25 9.51 -7.50 13.10
N ASN A 26 10.61 -6.74 13.03
CA ASN A 26 11.71 -6.82 13.99
C ASN A 26 11.34 -6.36 15.41
N ILE A 27 10.38 -5.45 15.55
CA ILE A 27 9.87 -5.04 16.86
C ILE A 27 8.99 -6.16 17.40
N LEU A 28 8.05 -6.65 16.60
CA LEU A 28 7.11 -7.70 16.98
C LEU A 28 7.82 -9.03 17.29
N SER A 29 8.89 -9.35 16.57
CA SER A 29 9.69 -10.56 16.81
C SER A 29 10.36 -10.59 18.18
N ARG A 30 10.60 -9.43 18.82
CA ARG A 30 11.18 -9.36 20.17
C ARG A 30 10.25 -9.92 21.24
N GLY A 31 8.95 -9.92 20.99
CA GLY A 31 7.97 -10.45 21.94
C GLY A 31 7.75 -11.95 21.85
N HIS A 32 8.57 -12.70 21.09
CA HIS A 32 8.40 -14.15 20.98
C HIS A 32 8.41 -14.88 22.34
N ASP A 33 9.20 -14.39 23.29
CA ASP A 33 9.29 -14.95 24.65
C ASP A 33 8.25 -14.35 25.62
N ILE A 34 7.52 -13.32 25.21
CA ILE A 34 6.60 -12.52 26.04
C ILE A 34 5.13 -12.81 25.68
N TYR A 35 4.88 -13.08 24.41
CA TYR A 35 3.56 -13.28 23.83
C TYR A 35 3.35 -14.75 23.44
N ASP A 36 2.32 -15.36 24.03
CA ASP A 36 1.83 -16.68 23.69
C ASP A 36 0.57 -16.56 22.81
N PRO A 37 0.64 -16.93 21.51
CA PRO A 37 -0.52 -16.92 20.62
C PRO A 37 -1.61 -17.94 21.03
N GLY A 38 -1.27 -18.95 21.83
CA GLY A 38 -2.23 -19.91 22.39
C GLY A 38 -3.08 -19.34 23.51
N ASN A 39 -2.67 -18.22 24.11
CA ASN A 39 -3.38 -17.57 25.19
C ASN A 39 -4.33 -16.48 24.65
N THR A 40 -5.64 -16.71 24.76
CA THR A 40 -6.69 -15.79 24.28
C THR A 40 -6.55 -14.39 24.87
N LEU A 41 -6.26 -14.26 26.17
CA LEU A 41 -6.10 -12.96 26.82
C LEU A 41 -4.93 -12.19 26.23
N GLN A 42 -3.78 -12.84 26.13
CA GLN A 42 -2.59 -12.23 25.54
C GLN A 42 -2.82 -11.80 24.09
N LYS A 43 -3.57 -12.61 23.31
CA LYS A 43 -3.98 -12.28 21.94
C LYS A 43 -4.87 -11.05 21.88
N LEU A 44 -5.88 -10.93 22.75
CA LEU A 44 -6.76 -9.75 22.75
C LEU A 44 -6.04 -8.48 23.17
N VAL A 45 -5.22 -8.53 24.22
CA VAL A 45 -4.37 -7.39 24.62
C VAL A 45 -3.47 -6.98 23.45
N PHE A 46 -2.88 -7.97 22.76
CA PHE A 46 -2.01 -7.71 21.62
C PHE A 46 -2.77 -7.05 20.47
N LEU A 47 -3.93 -7.59 20.07
CA LEU A 47 -4.73 -7.03 18.97
C LEU A 47 -5.23 -5.62 19.29
N TRP A 48 -5.72 -5.40 20.50
CA TRP A 48 -6.21 -4.10 20.96
C TRP A 48 -5.12 -3.03 20.93
N LEU A 49 -3.87 -3.39 21.27
CA LEU A 49 -2.75 -2.44 21.28
C LEU A 49 -2.08 -2.30 19.89
N ALA A 50 -1.80 -3.42 19.22
CA ALA A 50 -0.98 -3.46 18.02
C ALA A 50 -1.70 -2.95 16.78
N VAL A 51 -2.99 -3.26 16.60
CA VAL A 51 -3.71 -2.89 15.37
C VAL A 51 -3.87 -1.38 15.25
N PRO A 52 -4.36 -0.64 16.27
CA PRO A 52 -4.45 0.83 16.18
C PRO A 52 -3.08 1.49 16.03
N TRP A 53 -2.05 0.98 16.70
CA TRP A 53 -0.69 1.49 16.56
C TRP A 53 -0.15 1.31 15.15
N LEU A 54 -0.22 0.09 14.59
CA LEU A 54 0.23 -0.17 13.22
C LEU A 54 -0.58 0.62 12.18
N GLN A 55 -1.88 0.81 12.40
CA GLN A 55 -2.72 1.63 11.54
C GLN A 55 -2.24 3.10 11.53
N ALA A 56 -1.98 3.68 12.71
CA ALA A 56 -1.46 5.05 12.81
C ALA A 56 -0.09 5.22 12.12
N GLU A 57 0.78 4.22 12.24
CA GLU A 57 2.09 4.21 11.58
C GLU A 57 1.98 4.06 10.05
N LEU A 58 1.00 3.29 9.57
CA LEU A 58 0.69 3.19 8.13
C LEU A 58 0.10 4.49 7.58
N ASP A 59 -0.75 5.16 8.35
CA ASP A 59 -1.31 6.47 7.98
C ASP A 59 -0.22 7.53 7.91
N ALA A 60 0.70 7.56 8.88
CA ALA A 60 1.88 8.41 8.86
C ALA A 60 2.78 8.12 7.63
N TYR A 61 3.01 6.84 7.33
CA TYR A 61 3.76 6.44 6.13
C TYR A 61 3.07 6.94 4.85
N LYS A 62 1.75 6.78 4.73
CA LYS A 62 0.97 7.26 3.58
C LYS A 62 1.13 8.76 3.40
N GLU A 63 1.00 9.54 4.49
CA GLU A 63 1.16 10.99 4.47
C GLU A 63 2.57 11.40 4.04
N GLU A 64 3.62 10.81 4.63
CA GLU A 64 5.00 11.09 4.24
C GLU A 64 5.26 10.73 2.78
N PHE A 65 4.78 9.56 2.35
CA PHE A 65 4.94 9.08 0.99
C PHE A 65 4.27 10.03 -0.01
N ASN A 66 3.05 10.47 0.24
CA ASN A 66 2.29 11.31 -0.69
C ASN A 66 2.72 12.79 -0.67
N SER A 67 3.24 13.28 0.45
CA SER A 67 3.77 14.64 0.61
C SER A 67 5.24 14.80 0.16
N SER A 68 5.97 13.70 -0.04
CA SER A 68 7.37 13.72 -0.45
C SER A 68 7.56 13.83 -1.97
N LYS A 69 8.49 14.69 -2.40
CA LYS A 69 8.85 14.85 -3.81
C LYS A 69 9.50 13.57 -4.35
N ARG A 70 9.00 13.08 -5.49
CA ARG A 70 9.58 11.91 -6.14
C ARG A 70 10.80 12.25 -6.98
N ARG A 71 11.78 11.34 -6.97
CA ARG A 71 12.92 11.41 -7.87
C ARG A 71 12.40 11.34 -9.31
N ALA A 72 12.85 12.29 -10.13
CA ALA A 72 12.57 12.26 -11.55
C ALA A 72 13.25 11.04 -12.18
N ASP A 73 12.49 10.30 -12.97
CA ASP A 73 12.96 9.18 -13.76
C ASP A 73 12.98 9.63 -15.22
N LYS A 74 14.17 9.63 -15.85
CA LYS A 74 14.32 10.09 -17.22
C LYS A 74 13.62 9.17 -18.24
N ASN A 75 13.26 7.95 -17.83
CA ASN A 75 12.59 6.99 -18.70
C ASN A 75 11.05 7.02 -18.54
N LYS A 76 10.49 7.98 -17.79
CA LYS A 76 9.05 8.05 -17.49
C LYS A 76 8.50 9.45 -17.74
N VAL A 77 7.43 9.52 -18.52
CA VAL A 77 6.68 10.75 -18.84
C VAL A 77 5.72 11.16 -17.70
N LEU A 78 5.99 10.74 -16.46
CA LEU A 78 5.13 11.08 -15.32
C LEU A 78 5.41 12.51 -14.81
N PRO A 79 4.38 13.23 -14.34
CA PRO A 79 4.56 14.55 -13.73
C PRO A 79 5.59 14.52 -12.60
N ARG A 80 6.43 15.55 -12.58
CA ARG A 80 7.51 15.71 -11.59
C ARG A 80 7.02 16.59 -10.45
N GLY A 81 7.15 16.12 -9.21
CA GLY A 81 6.71 16.89 -8.04
C GLY A 81 6.30 16.02 -6.85
N ILE A 82 5.56 16.65 -5.95
CA ILE A 82 4.93 16.01 -4.79
C ILE A 82 3.59 15.44 -5.26
N PRO A 83 3.31 14.14 -5.05
CA PRO A 83 2.05 13.50 -5.47
C PRO A 83 0.79 14.27 -5.07
N ASP A 84 0.71 14.76 -3.82
CA ASP A 84 -0.46 15.53 -3.37
C ASP A 84 -0.67 16.84 -4.14
N LEU A 85 0.43 17.55 -4.48
CA LEU A 85 0.34 18.80 -5.25
C LEU A 85 0.01 18.55 -6.71
N ILE A 86 0.60 17.51 -7.32
CA ILE A 86 0.28 17.09 -8.68
C ILE A 86 -1.19 16.70 -8.77
N THR A 87 -1.67 15.96 -7.78
CA THR A 87 -3.06 15.52 -7.71
C THR A 87 -3.97 16.72 -7.52
N ALA A 88 -3.67 17.65 -6.61
CA ALA A 88 -4.53 18.80 -6.34
C ALA A 88 -4.56 19.85 -7.47
N LYS A 89 -3.43 20.04 -8.19
CA LYS A 89 -3.25 21.09 -9.20
C LYS A 89 -2.46 20.58 -10.42
N PRO A 90 -3.02 19.64 -11.20
CA PRO A 90 -2.30 19.00 -12.30
C PRO A 90 -1.86 19.99 -13.38
N GLU A 91 -2.56 21.10 -13.56
CA GLU A 91 -2.24 22.17 -14.51
C GLU A 91 -0.89 22.84 -14.25
N LEU A 92 -0.47 22.95 -12.98
CA LEU A 92 0.84 23.50 -12.62
C LEU A 92 2.00 22.56 -12.96
N HIS A 93 1.69 21.29 -13.22
CA HIS A 93 2.66 20.25 -13.55
C HIS A 93 2.59 19.82 -15.02
N GLY A 94 1.83 20.56 -15.86
CA GLY A 94 1.68 20.26 -17.29
C GLY A 94 0.89 18.97 -17.54
N THR A 95 -0.05 18.65 -16.66
CA THR A 95 -0.88 17.43 -16.74
C THR A 95 -2.36 17.75 -16.64
N VAL A 96 -3.18 16.75 -16.95
CA VAL A 96 -4.65 16.84 -16.97
C VAL A 96 -5.22 16.09 -15.77
N ASP A 97 -6.27 16.64 -15.15
CA ASP A 97 -7.01 15.94 -14.10
C ASP A 97 -7.92 14.87 -14.72
N PHE A 98 -7.75 13.62 -14.28
CA PHE A 98 -8.58 12.49 -14.68
C PHE A 98 -9.42 11.95 -13.52
N LYS A 99 -9.50 12.67 -12.40
CA LYS A 99 -10.34 12.26 -11.28
C LYS A 99 -11.81 12.20 -11.67
N VAL A 100 -12.48 11.21 -11.12
CA VAL A 100 -13.94 11.16 -11.05
C VAL A 100 -14.30 11.58 -9.63
N ASP A 101 -14.73 12.83 -9.47
CA ASP A 101 -15.16 13.32 -8.17
C ASP A 101 -16.49 12.66 -7.80
N VAL A 102 -16.43 11.76 -6.82
CA VAL A 102 -17.60 11.12 -6.23
C VAL A 102 -17.96 11.89 -4.97
N SER A 103 -19.22 12.29 -4.82
CA SER A 103 -19.66 13.04 -3.63
C SER A 103 -19.55 12.18 -2.37
N GLN A 104 -19.23 12.82 -1.25
CA GLN A 104 -19.11 12.15 0.04
C GLN A 104 -20.43 11.45 0.44
N ASP A 105 -21.57 12.07 0.14
CA ASP A 105 -22.90 11.49 0.35
C ASP A 105 -23.08 10.10 -0.29
N VAL A 106 -22.44 9.83 -1.44
CA VAL A 106 -22.50 8.52 -2.10
C VAL A 106 -21.66 7.50 -1.33
N PHE A 107 -20.48 7.90 -0.84
CA PHE A 107 -19.67 7.02 0.01
C PHE A 107 -20.40 6.70 1.31
N ASP A 108 -20.97 7.68 2.00
CA ASP A 108 -21.70 7.49 3.25
C ASP A 108 -22.91 6.56 3.04
N ALA A 109 -23.63 6.72 1.92
CA ALA A 109 -24.75 5.85 1.56
C ALA A 109 -24.31 4.41 1.25
N MET A 110 -23.18 4.24 0.56
CA MET A 110 -22.61 2.91 0.26
C MET A 110 -22.03 2.24 1.51
N GLU A 111 -21.37 2.99 2.37
CA GLU A 111 -20.86 2.52 3.66
C GLU A 111 -22.01 2.06 4.54
N THR A 112 -23.06 2.85 4.69
CA THR A 112 -24.28 2.45 5.42
C THR A 112 -24.89 1.17 4.86
N LYS A 113 -24.85 0.99 3.53
CA LYS A 113 -25.46 -0.14 2.84
C LYS A 113 -24.63 -1.43 2.92
N PHE A 114 -23.31 -1.33 2.78
CA PHE A 114 -22.42 -2.49 2.61
C PHE A 114 -21.49 -2.74 3.81
N ALA A 115 -21.22 -1.71 4.60
CA ALA A 115 -20.30 -1.71 5.71
C ALA A 115 -20.90 -0.96 6.92
N PRO A 116 -22.06 -1.39 7.45
CA PRO A 116 -22.67 -0.72 8.60
C PRO A 116 -21.69 -0.69 9.78
N GLN A 117 -21.66 0.42 10.52
CA GLN A 117 -20.70 0.64 11.61
C GLN A 117 -20.80 -0.42 12.72
N ASP A 118 -21.99 -0.98 12.93
CA ASP A 118 -22.23 -2.04 13.91
C ASP A 118 -21.82 -3.44 13.41
N ASN A 119 -21.20 -3.56 12.24
CA ASN A 119 -20.76 -4.84 11.70
C ASN A 119 -19.67 -5.45 12.60
N PRO A 120 -19.84 -6.69 13.10
CA PRO A 120 -18.85 -7.37 13.93
C PRO A 120 -17.45 -7.46 13.31
N VAL A 121 -17.33 -7.37 11.98
CA VAL A 121 -16.03 -7.36 11.29
C VAL A 121 -15.13 -6.18 11.71
N PHE A 122 -15.73 -5.07 12.16
CA PHE A 122 -15.00 -3.89 12.63
C PHE A 122 -14.63 -3.97 14.12
N GLN A 123 -15.11 -4.99 14.84
CA GLN A 123 -14.77 -5.21 16.23
C GLN A 123 -13.42 -5.94 16.31
N LEU A 124 -12.35 -5.20 16.61
CA LEU A 124 -11.00 -5.75 16.77
C LEU A 124 -10.92 -6.78 17.90
N VAL A 125 -11.67 -6.52 18.97
CA VAL A 125 -11.81 -7.36 20.17
C VAL A 125 -13.27 -7.28 20.64
N PRO A 126 -13.74 -8.23 21.45
CA PRO A 126 -15.08 -8.17 22.02
C PRO A 126 -15.35 -6.84 22.74
N PRO A 127 -16.54 -6.24 22.61
CA PRO A 127 -16.86 -4.94 23.21
C PRO A 127 -16.60 -4.88 24.73
N LEU A 128 -16.96 -5.94 25.47
CA LEU A 128 -16.69 -6.04 26.90
C LEU A 128 -15.18 -5.98 27.22
N PHE A 129 -14.36 -6.64 26.40
CA PHE A 129 -12.91 -6.59 26.55
C PHE A 129 -12.36 -5.21 26.18
N HIS A 130 -12.91 -4.55 25.16
CA HIS A 130 -12.50 -3.22 24.75
C HIS A 130 -12.70 -2.19 25.89
N GLU A 131 -13.89 -2.18 26.51
CA GLU A 131 -14.21 -1.28 27.63
C GLU A 131 -13.26 -1.52 28.81
N MET A 132 -13.07 -2.79 29.18
CA MET A 132 -12.14 -3.18 30.24
C MET A 132 -10.69 -2.78 29.94
N ALA A 133 -10.23 -3.00 28.71
CA ALA A 133 -8.87 -2.63 28.29
C ALA A 133 -8.66 -1.10 28.31
N GLU A 134 -9.66 -0.31 27.91
CA GLU A 134 -9.63 1.16 28.02
C GLU A 134 -9.49 1.62 29.49
N ASP A 135 -10.24 1.01 30.41
CA ASP A 135 -10.18 1.36 31.83
C ASP A 135 -8.81 1.07 32.44
N TYR A 136 -8.24 -0.11 32.17
CA TYR A 136 -6.89 -0.45 32.65
C TYR A 136 -5.80 0.36 31.94
N TYR A 137 -5.97 0.65 30.66
CA TYR A 137 -5.07 1.52 29.93
C TYR A 137 -5.08 2.96 30.48
N ALA A 138 -6.25 3.43 30.94
CA ALA A 138 -6.37 4.68 31.68
C ALA A 138 -5.70 4.61 33.05
N ALA A 139 -5.81 3.48 33.77
CA ALA A 139 -5.17 3.27 35.07
C ALA A 139 -3.64 3.33 35.01
N ILE A 140 -3.03 2.77 33.95
CA ILE A 140 -1.57 2.85 33.72
C ILE A 140 -1.12 4.21 33.15
N GLY A 141 -2.02 5.19 33.02
CA GLY A 141 -1.71 6.57 32.66
C GLY A 141 -1.69 6.87 31.16
N ARG A 142 -2.30 6.02 30.32
CA ARG A 142 -2.38 6.18 28.85
C ARG A 142 -1.01 6.44 28.19
N PRO A 143 -0.02 5.57 28.42
CA PRO A 143 1.33 5.76 27.88
C PRO A 143 1.32 5.76 26.35
N THR A 144 2.06 6.67 25.71
CA THR A 144 2.14 6.68 24.25
C THR A 144 2.79 5.41 23.71
N VAL A 145 2.09 4.72 22.81
CA VAL A 145 2.59 3.52 22.12
C VAL A 145 3.48 3.96 20.97
N THR A 146 4.74 3.54 21.02
CA THR A 146 5.75 3.79 19.98
C THR A 146 6.52 2.51 19.71
N HIS A 147 7.36 2.51 18.67
CA HIS A 147 8.26 1.40 18.37
C HIS A 147 9.16 0.97 19.55
N ALA A 148 9.50 1.90 20.46
CA ALA A 148 10.36 1.62 21.61
C ALA A 148 9.56 1.13 22.83
N THR A 149 8.36 1.69 23.03
CA THR A 149 7.55 1.46 24.24
C THR A 149 6.50 0.36 24.07
N PHE A 150 6.27 -0.14 22.86
CA PHE A 150 5.20 -1.10 22.55
C PHE A 150 5.13 -2.28 23.53
N TRP A 151 6.24 -3.01 23.71
CA TRP A 151 6.28 -4.19 24.58
C TRP A 151 6.22 -3.85 26.08
N GLU A 152 6.65 -2.65 26.47
CA GLU A 152 6.57 -2.18 27.85
C GLU A 152 5.11 -1.88 28.21
N VAL A 153 4.40 -1.17 27.32
CA VAL A 153 2.97 -0.87 27.46
C VAL A 153 2.14 -2.15 27.43
N TYR A 154 2.46 -3.08 26.52
CA TYR A 154 1.83 -4.40 26.45
C TYR A 154 1.92 -5.15 27.78
N GLN A 155 3.12 -5.26 28.36
CA GLN A 155 3.33 -5.95 29.62
C GLN A 155 2.68 -5.25 30.80
N ALA A 156 2.70 -3.91 30.84
CA ALA A 156 2.03 -3.13 31.88
C ALA A 156 0.53 -3.37 31.86
N LEU A 157 -0.10 -3.29 30.68
CA LEU A 157 -1.53 -3.54 30.50
C LEU A 157 -1.90 -4.99 30.85
N LEU A 158 -1.12 -5.96 30.37
CA LEU A 158 -1.35 -7.37 30.69
C LEU A 158 -1.22 -7.64 32.20
N SER A 159 -0.21 -7.06 32.85
CA SER A 159 0.00 -7.23 34.29
C SER A 159 -1.12 -6.60 35.12
N GLU A 160 -1.68 -5.47 34.67
CA GLU A 160 -2.83 -4.85 35.33
C GLU A 160 -4.07 -5.73 35.22
N ILE A 161 -4.37 -6.25 34.02
CA ILE A 161 -5.50 -7.16 33.82
C ILE A 161 -5.35 -8.46 34.63
N LEU A 162 -4.13 -9.01 34.74
CA LEU A 162 -3.90 -10.22 35.53
C LEU A 162 -4.00 -9.99 37.04
N GLN A 163 -3.84 -8.76 37.52
CA GLN A 163 -3.99 -8.43 38.94
C GLN A 163 -5.46 -8.24 39.33
N HIS A 164 -6.30 -7.85 38.38
CA HIS A 164 -7.73 -7.71 38.55
C HIS A 164 -8.42 -8.95 37.96
N ASP A 165 -8.77 -9.93 38.80
CA ASP A 165 -9.45 -11.21 38.47
C ASP A 165 -10.80 -11.08 37.68
N ASP A 166 -11.14 -9.90 37.16
CA ASP A 166 -12.35 -9.56 36.39
C ASP A 166 -12.24 -9.94 34.90
N VAL A 167 -11.41 -10.93 34.54
CA VAL A 167 -11.34 -11.40 33.15
C VAL A 167 -12.67 -12.09 32.82
N PRO A 168 -13.47 -11.56 31.87
CA PRO A 168 -14.74 -12.18 31.49
C PRO A 168 -14.50 -13.62 31.03
N ASP A 169 -15.51 -14.48 31.09
CA ASP A 169 -15.38 -15.85 30.60
C ASP A 169 -15.14 -15.85 29.07
N MET A 170 -13.87 -15.93 28.68
CA MET A 170 -13.40 -15.66 27.32
C MET A 170 -13.47 -16.90 26.40
N GLU A 171 -14.02 -18.01 26.91
CA GLU A 171 -14.21 -19.26 26.16
C GLU A 171 -15.24 -19.15 25.02
N ASN A 172 -16.09 -18.13 25.02
CA ASN A 172 -17.12 -17.91 23.98
C ASN A 172 -16.79 -16.78 23.00
N ILE A 173 -15.58 -16.26 23.00
CA ILE A 173 -15.18 -15.28 21.98
C ILE A 173 -15.14 -16.03 20.67
N PRO A 174 -15.95 -15.67 19.65
CA PRO A 174 -15.77 -16.23 18.33
C PRO A 174 -14.33 -15.89 17.97
N GLN A 175 -13.49 -16.93 17.89
CA GLN A 175 -12.21 -16.79 17.26
C GLN A 175 -12.55 -16.09 15.95
N SER A 176 -12.02 -14.89 15.76
CA SER A 176 -11.86 -14.42 14.41
C SER A 176 -10.99 -15.51 13.80
N ASP A 177 -11.66 -16.44 13.13
CA ASP A 177 -11.09 -17.26 12.10
C ASP A 177 -10.57 -16.21 11.12
N ALA A 178 -9.38 -15.68 11.42
CA ALA A 178 -8.41 -15.47 10.38
C ALA A 178 -8.33 -16.84 9.73
N HIS A 179 -9.24 -17.07 8.79
CA HIS A 179 -9.19 -18.19 7.88
C HIS A 179 -7.77 -18.10 7.34
N VAL A 180 -6.91 -18.97 7.87
CA VAL A 180 -5.77 -19.45 7.12
C VAL A 180 -6.44 -19.90 5.84
N TYR A 181 -6.23 -19.13 4.78
CA TYR A 181 -6.79 -19.38 3.46
C TYR A 181 -6.26 -20.75 3.05
N ASP A 182 -7.00 -21.80 3.38
CA ASP A 182 -6.69 -23.17 3.01
C ASP A 182 -7.23 -23.35 1.60
N GLY A 183 -6.55 -22.74 0.62
CA GLY A 183 -6.60 -23.02 -0.82
C GLY A 183 -7.91 -22.84 -1.60
N ASP A 184 -9.07 -22.90 -0.96
CA ASP A 184 -10.38 -23.10 -1.61
C ASP A 184 -11.31 -21.91 -1.36
N ALA A 185 -10.85 -20.72 -1.73
CA ALA A 185 -11.77 -19.62 -1.97
C ALA A 185 -12.76 -20.06 -3.07
N PRO A 186 -14.09 -19.91 -2.90
CA PRO A 186 -14.99 -20.04 -4.02
C PRO A 186 -14.52 -19.04 -5.08
N ALA A 187 -14.11 -19.55 -6.25
CA ALA A 187 -13.63 -18.73 -7.35
C ALA A 187 -14.63 -17.58 -7.55
N VAL A 188 -14.19 -16.35 -7.27
CA VAL A 188 -15.02 -15.17 -7.51
C VAL A 188 -15.36 -15.23 -8.99
N ALA A 189 -16.63 -15.48 -9.28
CA ALA A 189 -17.09 -15.58 -10.65
C ALA A 189 -16.70 -14.27 -11.34
N LEU A 190 -15.80 -14.38 -12.33
CA LEU A 190 -15.44 -13.24 -13.16
C LEU A 190 -16.74 -12.64 -13.70
N ILE A 191 -16.87 -11.33 -13.59
CA ILE A 191 -18.03 -10.62 -14.11
C ILE A 191 -18.14 -10.98 -15.61
N PRO A 192 -19.27 -11.52 -16.09
CA PRO A 192 -19.44 -11.86 -17.49
C PRO A 192 -19.18 -10.61 -18.35
N ASP A 193 -18.49 -10.80 -19.48
CA ASP A 193 -18.21 -9.77 -20.50
C ASP A 193 -17.15 -8.69 -20.14
N LEU A 194 -16.36 -8.88 -19.08
CA LEU A 194 -15.14 -8.07 -18.88
C LEU A 194 -14.00 -8.61 -19.75
N GLN A 195 -13.60 -7.82 -20.77
CA GLN A 195 -12.38 -8.07 -21.53
C GLN A 195 -11.16 -7.71 -20.66
N ASP A 196 -10.12 -8.53 -20.68
CA ASP A 196 -8.78 -8.10 -20.27
C ASP A 196 -8.43 -6.82 -21.05
N LEU A 197 -7.76 -5.87 -20.38
CA LEU A 197 -7.37 -4.56 -20.92
C LEU A 197 -7.08 -4.61 -22.43
N ASP A 198 -7.65 -3.67 -23.20
CA ASP A 198 -7.64 -3.56 -24.68
C ASP A 198 -6.28 -3.79 -25.38
N PHE A 199 -5.17 -3.84 -24.64
CA PHE A 199 -3.82 -3.94 -25.16
C PHE A 199 -3.12 -5.30 -25.01
N GLY A 200 -3.73 -6.28 -24.34
CA GLY A 200 -3.22 -7.67 -24.31
C GLY A 200 -1.71 -7.82 -24.02
N GLU A 201 -1.12 -8.94 -24.47
CA GLU A 201 0.30 -9.32 -24.26
C GLU A 201 1.32 -8.49 -25.10
N HIS A 202 0.90 -7.44 -25.80
CA HIS A 202 1.74 -6.75 -26.80
C HIS A 202 2.41 -5.45 -26.30
N VAL A 203 2.73 -5.36 -25.01
CA VAL A 203 3.46 -4.21 -24.46
C VAL A 203 4.96 -4.51 -24.33
N ALA A 204 5.64 -4.57 -25.48
CA ALA A 204 7.10 -4.46 -25.55
C ALA A 204 7.52 -4.00 -26.96
N GLY A 205 7.46 -2.69 -27.21
CA GLY A 205 8.18 -2.05 -28.32
C GLY A 205 9.62 -1.69 -27.91
N PRO A 206 10.51 -1.38 -28.88
CA PRO A 206 11.87 -0.94 -28.62
C PRO A 206 11.88 0.35 -27.78
N GLY A 207 12.95 0.54 -27.00
CA GLY A 207 13.03 1.48 -25.89
C GLY A 207 12.79 2.95 -26.23
N GLY A 208 11.53 3.36 -26.23
CA GLY A 208 11.08 4.76 -26.21
C GLY A 208 10.25 5.08 -24.96
N PHE A 209 9.82 6.34 -24.85
CA PHE A 209 8.95 6.79 -23.76
C PHE A 209 7.62 6.03 -23.77
N TYR A 210 7.38 5.20 -22.76
CA TYR A 210 6.15 4.39 -22.71
C TYR A 210 5.08 5.06 -21.84
N TYR A 211 3.95 5.42 -22.48
CA TYR A 211 2.75 5.88 -21.79
C TYR A 211 2.05 4.70 -21.07
N MET A 212 2.08 4.73 -19.74
CA MET A 212 1.49 3.71 -18.86
C MET A 212 0.04 4.05 -18.43
N GLY A 213 -0.70 4.83 -19.22
CA GLY A 213 -2.09 5.17 -18.92
C GLY A 213 -3.07 4.39 -19.80
N GLY A 214 -4.27 4.09 -19.29
CA GLY A 214 -5.28 3.29 -19.99
C GLY A 214 -6.05 4.00 -21.12
N LEU A 215 -5.47 5.04 -21.73
CA LEU A 215 -6.09 5.77 -22.84
C LEU A 215 -5.53 5.24 -24.16
N GLN A 216 -6.42 4.93 -25.11
CA GLN A 216 -6.03 4.45 -26.44
C GLN A 216 -5.25 5.47 -27.28
N ASN A 217 -5.44 6.76 -26.99
CA ASN A 217 -4.73 7.85 -27.64
C ASN A 217 -4.58 9.01 -26.64
N PRO A 218 -3.57 8.98 -25.76
CA PRO A 218 -3.38 10.05 -24.78
C PRO A 218 -3.02 11.35 -25.48
N ASN A 219 -3.61 12.45 -25.03
CA ASN A 219 -3.14 13.77 -25.43
C ASN A 219 -1.82 14.05 -24.70
N TYR A 220 -0.70 13.74 -25.35
CA TYR A 220 0.62 14.01 -24.80
C TYR A 220 0.80 15.53 -24.60
N PRO A 221 1.27 15.99 -23.44
CA PRO A 221 1.70 17.38 -23.30
C PRO A 221 2.85 17.64 -24.29
N ASP A 222 2.89 18.82 -24.91
CA ASP A 222 3.82 19.19 -26.01
C ASP A 222 5.29 18.76 -25.74
N ARG A 223 5.72 18.83 -24.48
CA ARG A 223 7.04 18.41 -24.02
C ARG A 223 7.38 16.93 -24.26
N ALA A 224 6.40 16.04 -24.32
CA ALA A 224 6.62 14.62 -24.61
C ALA A 224 6.92 14.40 -26.09
N TYR A 225 6.29 15.16 -26.99
CA TYR A 225 6.63 15.18 -28.42
C TYR A 225 8.01 15.81 -28.65
N GLU A 226 8.36 16.87 -27.91
CA GLU A 226 9.70 17.47 -27.95
C GLU A 226 10.78 16.47 -27.52
N LEU A 227 10.55 15.68 -26.46
CA LEU A 227 11.51 14.67 -25.99
C LEU A 227 11.59 13.44 -26.90
N GLU A 228 10.48 13.02 -27.53
CA GLU A 228 10.53 11.96 -28.55
C GLU A 228 11.35 12.42 -29.75
N ALA A 229 11.16 13.65 -30.22
CA ALA A 229 11.95 14.21 -31.30
C ALA A 229 13.45 14.37 -30.95
N GLU A 230 13.78 14.74 -29.70
CA GLU A 230 15.16 14.78 -29.21
C GLU A 230 15.83 13.39 -29.20
N LEU A 231 15.11 12.34 -28.76
CA LEU A 231 15.65 10.97 -28.77
C LEU A 231 15.77 10.37 -30.18
N GLU A 232 14.82 10.66 -31.07
CA GLU A 232 14.92 10.26 -32.48
C GLU A 232 16.11 10.93 -33.17
N ALA A 233 16.39 12.21 -32.84
CA ALA A 233 17.56 12.92 -33.33
C ALA A 233 18.88 12.34 -32.77
N GLU A 234 18.95 12.04 -31.47
CA GLU A 234 20.12 11.40 -30.86
C GLU A 234 20.38 9.99 -31.41
N GLY A 235 19.34 9.21 -31.72
CA GLY A 235 19.46 7.88 -32.35
C GLY A 235 19.88 7.93 -33.83
N MET A 236 19.53 9.00 -34.54
CA MET A 236 20.00 9.24 -35.91
C MET A 236 21.47 9.69 -35.95
N GLU A 237 21.95 10.43 -34.94
CA GLU A 237 23.38 10.80 -34.85
C GLU A 237 24.28 9.59 -34.56
N GLU A 238 23.81 8.58 -33.80
CA GLU A 238 24.58 7.33 -33.59
C GLU A 238 24.62 6.41 -34.83
N GLU A 239 23.61 6.43 -35.72
CA GLU A 239 23.62 5.65 -36.96
C GLU A 239 24.45 6.30 -38.09
N GLU A 240 24.71 7.61 -38.06
CA GLU A 240 25.55 8.29 -39.07
C GLU A 240 27.07 8.14 -38.85
N GLU A 241 27.55 7.68 -37.68
CA GLU A 241 28.99 7.48 -37.40
C GLU A 241 29.53 6.07 -37.76
N GLU A 242 28.69 5.11 -38.18
CA GLU A 242 29.10 3.74 -38.53
C GLU A 242 29.23 3.47 -40.05
N GLU A 243 29.85 4.33 -40.87
CA GLU A 243 30.21 3.91 -42.25
C GLU A 243 31.38 4.70 -42.87
N GLU A 244 32.63 4.36 -42.54
CA GLU A 244 33.76 4.29 -43.51
C GLU A 244 35.04 3.74 -42.83
N PHE A 245 35.31 2.45 -42.99
CA PHE A 245 36.68 1.91 -42.90
C PHE A 245 36.95 1.13 -44.19
N GLU A 246 37.41 1.85 -45.21
CA GLU A 246 37.88 1.32 -46.48
C GLU A 246 39.23 0.59 -46.26
N TYR A 247 39.24 -0.74 -46.39
CA TYR A 247 40.47 -1.52 -46.43
C TYR A 247 41.05 -1.50 -47.85
N THR A 248 42.18 -0.81 -48.03
CA THR A 248 43.05 -0.97 -49.20
C THR A 248 43.87 -2.25 -49.04
N ASP A 249 43.63 -3.25 -49.91
CA ASP A 249 44.51 -4.41 -50.07
C ASP A 249 45.65 -4.06 -51.05
N GLU A 250 46.89 -4.10 -50.56
CA GLU A 250 48.12 -4.12 -51.37
C GLU A 250 48.48 -5.57 -51.75
N GLU A 251 48.71 -5.82 -53.05
CA GLU A 251 49.67 -6.81 -53.57
C GLU A 251 50.64 -6.12 -54.55
#